data_AF-A0AAU0SV90-F1
#
_entry.id   AF-A0AAU0SV90-F1
#
_cell.length_a   1.000
_cell.length_b   1.000
_cell.length_c   1.000
_cell.angle_alpha   90.00
_cell.angle_beta   90.00
_cell.angle_gamma   90.00
#
_symmetry.space_group_name_H-M   'P 1'
#
loop_
_entity.id
_entity.type
_entity.pdbx_description
1 polymer ?
#
loop_
_entity_poly.entity_id
_entity_poly.type
_entity_poly.pdbx_seq_one_letter_code
_entity_poly.pdbx_strand_id
1 'polypeptide(L)'
;MSDKKEEETSQPLAGDNPPDASRRRFLGGVAALGVGATLSAYVCADEKPLALDAPPLTGAALDQALSDNVKTVVVIYAENRSFNNLFGNFPGVEKPMADLDPSEYQQRDRDGKLLEELPPVWGGVLQLGPQTVDGVTYPVGTQFQDHLLNQPYALQGPNGEDLPLSLVTRDLWHVFYQNQMQINDGKNDRFVAWADSGGLTMGHYGQTEYSLRLWDVASEFVLCDNFFQGAFGGSFLNHQYLISAAVPFYPNVANSPAKQQIATLQSDNPQDTRLKPLEKSPASAMTGPPQFGPSLLTPDGYAVNTMAPPYWPTWIRDPDRPEYAKADVANVLVPQTHDHIGDKLSKKNVDWAWYAGAWQSTIDQFKDSAGIPKIPSFQYHHQPFNYFKKQGPENPDERNKRLRDGGLGDESSTNKFLADAQAGKLPAVTFYKPQGNLNMHAGYTDVAAGDRHITRVIKVLRNSPQWENMVIVITVDENGGWWDHVAPPKGDRWGPGTRVPALVVSPFARRETVDHTTYDTASILRLITRVHGLEKLDGLKMRDEAMATRGQEPMGDLTNALQFFG
;
A
#
# COMPACT_ATOMS: atom_id res chain seq x y z
N MET A 1 -12.49 24.79 64.26
CA MET A 1 -13.84 25.30 63.99
C MET A 1 -13.79 25.98 62.63
N SER A 2 -14.66 25.54 61.73
CA SER A 2 -14.91 26.19 60.43
C SER A 2 -15.46 27.60 60.65
N ASP A 3 -15.12 28.51 59.73
CA ASP A 3 -15.86 29.69 59.24
C ASP A 3 -14.83 30.63 58.58
N LYS A 4 -15.02 31.27 57.42
CA LYS A 4 -16.22 31.69 56.70
C LYS A 4 -15.86 32.08 55.25
N LYS A 5 -16.85 31.96 54.36
CA LYS A 5 -16.98 32.61 53.04
C LYS A 5 -17.04 34.15 53.17
N GLU A 6 -16.62 34.86 52.12
CA GLU A 6 -17.30 36.06 51.61
C GLU A 6 -17.02 36.25 50.11
N GLU A 7 -18.11 36.29 49.32
CA GLU A 7 -18.20 36.87 47.98
C GLU A 7 -18.57 38.35 48.15
N GLU A 8 -18.02 39.27 47.35
CA GLU A 8 -18.86 40.28 46.68
C GLU A 8 -18.15 41.00 45.53
N THR A 9 -18.98 41.28 44.53
CA THR A 9 -18.78 41.88 43.20
C THR A 9 -18.73 43.41 43.20
N SER A 10 -18.01 44.05 42.27
CA SER A 10 -18.50 45.16 41.40
C SER A 10 -17.39 45.85 40.56
N GLN A 11 -17.66 46.03 39.27
CA GLN A 11 -16.97 46.87 38.26
C GLN A 11 -17.60 48.30 38.22
N PRO A 12 -17.38 49.18 37.20
CA PRO A 12 -16.18 49.75 36.52
C PRO A 12 -16.27 51.31 36.33
N LEU A 13 -15.20 52.00 35.89
CA LEU A 13 -15.23 53.36 35.25
C LEU A 13 -13.99 53.52 34.31
N ALA A 14 -14.09 53.72 32.98
CA ALA A 14 -14.38 54.95 32.17
C ALA A 14 -13.21 55.98 32.18
N GLY A 15 -12.74 56.66 31.13
CA GLY A 15 -13.06 56.86 29.69
C GLY A 15 -11.74 57.20 28.93
N ASP A 16 -11.66 57.37 27.61
CA ASP A 16 -12.21 58.50 26.85
C ASP A 16 -12.29 58.22 25.32
N ASN A 17 -13.34 58.75 24.69
CA ASN A 17 -13.52 59.13 23.27
C ASN A 17 -13.90 60.65 23.29
N PRO A 18 -13.86 61.49 22.21
CA PRO A 18 -14.41 61.26 20.85
C PRO A 18 -13.68 62.13 19.74
N PRO A 19 -14.23 62.51 18.54
CA PRO A 19 -15.56 62.28 17.95
C PRO A 19 -15.67 61.86 16.46
N ASP A 20 -16.94 61.55 16.17
CA ASP A 20 -17.71 61.09 15.01
C ASP A 20 -17.64 61.94 13.71
N ALA A 21 -17.82 61.26 12.56
CA ALA A 21 -18.55 61.80 11.40
C ALA A 21 -18.97 60.70 10.38
N SER A 22 -20.16 60.14 10.59
CA SER A 22 -21.25 59.96 9.60
C SER A 22 -21.03 59.33 8.20
N ARG A 23 -21.76 58.22 7.97
CA ARG A 23 -22.66 57.89 6.84
C ARG A 23 -22.14 57.98 5.39
N ARG A 24 -22.10 56.81 4.72
CA ARG A 24 -22.79 56.57 3.42
C ARG A 24 -23.01 55.08 3.16
N ARG A 25 -24.28 54.71 2.94
CA ARG A 25 -24.72 53.46 2.31
C ARG A 25 -24.27 53.45 0.85
N PHE A 26 -23.87 52.29 0.33
CA PHE A 26 -23.93 52.03 -1.11
C PHE A 26 -24.34 50.58 -1.36
N LEU A 27 -25.59 50.40 -1.79
CA LEU A 27 -26.08 49.25 -2.56
C LEU A 27 -26.41 49.81 -3.95
N GLY A 28 -25.99 49.12 -5.00
CA GLY A 28 -26.39 49.43 -6.38
C GLY A 28 -25.38 48.89 -7.37
N GLY A 29 -25.78 47.86 -8.14
CA GLY A 29 -24.92 47.09 -9.03
C GLY A 29 -24.48 47.82 -10.29
N VAL A 30 -23.67 47.14 -11.11
CA VAL A 30 -23.89 46.87 -12.55
C VAL A 30 -22.72 46.00 -13.05
N ALA A 31 -23.08 44.99 -13.84
CA ALA A 31 -22.19 44.11 -14.58
C ALA A 31 -21.35 44.87 -15.62
N ALA A 32 -20.07 44.50 -15.74
CA ALA A 32 -19.27 44.81 -16.93
C ALA A 32 -18.33 43.65 -17.22
N LEU A 33 -18.62 42.93 -18.30
CA LEU A 33 -17.68 42.07 -19.02
C LEU A 33 -16.46 42.89 -19.40
N GLY A 34 -15.27 42.45 -18.99
CA GLY A 34 -14.01 43.11 -19.31
C GLY A 34 -12.87 42.11 -19.22
N VAL A 35 -12.49 41.58 -20.38
CA VAL A 35 -11.29 40.77 -20.61
C VAL A 35 -10.07 41.52 -20.10
N GLY A 36 -9.36 40.93 -19.13
CA GLY A 36 -8.16 41.51 -18.53
C GLY A 36 -7.17 40.42 -18.14
N ALA A 37 -6.14 40.27 -18.96
CA ALA A 37 -5.03 39.35 -18.76
C ALA A 37 -4.36 39.55 -17.38
N THR A 38 -4.32 38.50 -16.57
CA THR A 38 -3.43 38.42 -15.42
C THR A 38 -2.22 37.57 -15.79
N LEU A 39 -1.05 38.22 -15.78
CA LEU A 39 0.26 37.58 -15.90
C LEU A 39 0.42 36.50 -14.83
N SER A 40 0.43 35.24 -15.24
CA SER A 40 1.06 34.15 -14.49
C SER A 40 2.42 33.89 -15.12
N ALA A 41 3.45 34.55 -14.60
CA ALA A 41 4.83 34.14 -14.84
C ALA A 41 5.12 32.88 -14.01
N TYR A 42 4.65 31.73 -14.51
CA TYR A 42 5.31 30.47 -14.22
C TYR A 42 6.41 30.32 -15.26
N VAL A 43 7.62 30.09 -14.77
CA VAL A 43 8.76 29.63 -15.57
C VAL A 43 8.31 28.35 -16.26
N CYS A 44 7.90 28.46 -17.52
CA CYS A 44 7.80 27.33 -18.41
C CYS A 44 9.24 26.88 -18.64
N ALA A 45 9.61 25.75 -18.05
CA ALA A 45 10.60 24.92 -18.72
C ALA A 45 10.04 24.64 -20.13
N ASP A 46 10.86 24.81 -21.16
CA ASP A 46 10.52 24.50 -22.55
C ASP A 46 10.10 23.02 -22.66
N GLU A 47 8.83 22.71 -22.42
CA GLU A 47 8.24 21.43 -22.82
C GLU A 47 8.09 21.48 -24.34
N LYS A 48 8.96 20.75 -25.04
CA LYS A 48 8.78 20.48 -26.47
C LYS A 48 7.39 19.86 -26.67
N PRO A 49 6.58 20.34 -27.63
CA PRO A 49 5.31 19.72 -27.94
C PRO A 49 5.56 18.27 -28.38
N LEU A 50 4.97 17.31 -27.66
CA LEU A 50 5.01 15.89 -28.00
C LEU A 50 4.28 15.70 -29.35
N ALA A 51 4.97 15.12 -30.32
CA ALA A 51 4.41 14.84 -31.63
C ALA A 51 3.36 13.72 -31.51
N LEU A 52 2.07 14.07 -31.51
CA LEU A 52 0.95 13.15 -31.26
C LEU A 52 0.69 12.09 -32.36
N ASP A 53 1.46 12.07 -33.46
CA ASP A 53 1.11 11.28 -34.65
C ASP A 53 2.02 10.08 -34.95
N ALA A 54 3.06 9.82 -34.15
CA ALA A 54 3.89 8.62 -34.33
C ALA A 54 3.33 7.42 -33.55
N PRO A 55 3.23 6.22 -34.17
CA PRO A 55 2.81 5.02 -33.44
C PRO A 55 3.79 4.72 -32.29
N PRO A 56 3.31 4.20 -31.15
CA PRO A 56 4.19 3.85 -30.04
C PRO A 56 5.20 2.80 -30.47
N LEU A 57 6.44 2.95 -30.00
CA LEU A 57 7.50 1.97 -30.25
C LEU A 57 7.11 0.61 -29.67
N THR A 58 7.53 -0.46 -30.34
CA THR A 58 7.33 -1.85 -29.89
C THR A 58 8.59 -2.68 -30.09
N GLY A 59 8.63 -3.87 -29.47
CA GLY A 59 9.75 -4.81 -29.61
C GLY A 59 11.11 -4.18 -29.33
N ALA A 60 12.10 -4.49 -30.18
CA ALA A 60 13.48 -4.03 -30.01
C ALA A 60 13.65 -2.51 -30.04
N ALA A 61 12.80 -1.77 -30.77
CA ALA A 61 12.86 -0.31 -30.80
C ALA A 61 12.44 0.30 -29.46
N LEU A 62 11.41 -0.26 -28.83
CA LEU A 62 11.00 0.14 -27.48
C LEU A 62 12.07 -0.24 -26.45
N ASP A 63 12.65 -1.43 -26.57
CA ASP A 63 13.73 -1.89 -25.66
C ASP A 63 14.93 -0.94 -25.71
N GLN A 64 15.32 -0.52 -26.92
CA GLN A 64 16.38 0.46 -27.13
C GLN A 64 16.01 1.82 -26.51
N ALA A 65 14.81 2.33 -26.78
CA ALA A 65 14.35 3.60 -26.23
C ALA A 65 14.31 3.59 -24.69
N LEU A 66 13.83 2.51 -24.08
CA LEU A 66 13.85 2.33 -22.62
C LEU A 66 15.28 2.34 -22.08
N SER A 67 16.17 1.56 -22.68
CA SER A 67 17.57 1.47 -22.23
C SER A 67 18.31 2.79 -22.39
N ASP A 68 18.04 3.53 -23.46
CA ASP A 68 18.68 4.81 -23.76
C ASP A 68 18.20 5.94 -22.85
N ASN A 69 16.91 5.96 -22.50
CA ASN A 69 16.29 7.10 -21.82
C ASN A 69 16.02 6.86 -20.32
N VAL A 70 15.75 5.63 -19.88
CA VAL A 70 15.45 5.34 -18.47
C VAL A 70 16.72 4.89 -17.76
N LYS A 71 17.23 5.73 -16.85
CA LYS A 71 18.45 5.46 -16.07
C LYS A 71 18.18 5.22 -14.59
N THR A 72 17.03 5.66 -14.09
CA THR A 72 16.66 5.48 -12.68
C THR A 72 15.21 5.01 -12.57
N VAL A 73 14.99 3.85 -11.97
CA VAL A 73 13.66 3.35 -11.60
C VAL A 73 13.52 3.43 -10.08
N VAL A 74 12.51 4.16 -9.62
CA VAL A 74 12.19 4.30 -8.20
C VAL A 74 10.85 3.62 -7.92
N VAL A 75 10.83 2.68 -6.97
CA VAL A 75 9.62 1.99 -6.54
C VAL A 75 9.27 2.46 -5.13
N ILE A 76 8.14 3.15 -4.99
CA ILE A 76 7.61 3.62 -3.70
C ILE A 76 6.49 2.65 -3.30
N TYR A 77 6.68 1.93 -2.20
CA TYR A 77 5.80 0.83 -1.80
C TYR A 77 5.09 1.14 -0.48
N ALA A 78 3.84 1.60 -0.53
CA ALA A 78 3.02 1.97 0.63
C ALA A 78 2.26 0.75 1.22
N GLU A 79 1.27 0.98 2.08
CA GLU A 79 0.43 -0.01 2.79
C GLU A 79 -1.00 0.52 2.92
N ASN A 80 -1.98 -0.25 3.33
CA ASN A 80 -2.57 -1.25 2.45
C ASN A 80 -3.96 -0.72 2.10
N ARG A 81 -4.31 -0.69 0.83
CA ARG A 81 -5.55 -0.05 0.35
C ARG A 81 -6.02 -0.74 -0.92
N SER A 82 -7.28 -1.16 -0.96
CA SER A 82 -7.88 -1.58 -2.23
C SER A 82 -8.02 -0.38 -3.17
N PHE A 83 -8.13 -0.63 -4.47
CA PHE A 83 -8.37 0.43 -5.44
C PHE A 83 -9.70 1.14 -5.14
N ASN A 84 -10.78 0.39 -4.90
CA ASN A 84 -12.08 0.94 -4.52
C ASN A 84 -12.06 1.83 -3.27
N ASN A 85 -11.19 1.54 -2.28
CA ASN A 85 -11.15 2.32 -1.05
C ASN A 85 -10.71 3.78 -1.28
N LEU A 86 -9.90 4.04 -2.33
CA LEU A 86 -9.30 5.35 -2.59
C LEU A 86 -9.63 5.97 -3.96
N PHE A 87 -9.77 5.16 -5.01
CA PHE A 87 -9.85 5.60 -6.42
C PHE A 87 -11.04 5.01 -7.18
N GLY A 88 -11.99 4.34 -6.50
CA GLY A 88 -13.06 3.56 -7.15
C GLY A 88 -13.91 4.32 -8.18
N ASN A 89 -13.98 5.65 -8.09
CA ASN A 89 -14.71 6.53 -9.02
C ASN A 89 -13.80 7.59 -9.66
N PHE A 90 -12.49 7.36 -9.74
CA PHE A 90 -11.59 8.27 -10.43
C PHE A 90 -12.02 8.42 -11.91
N PRO A 91 -12.05 9.63 -12.49
CA PRO A 91 -12.51 9.82 -13.86
C PRO A 91 -11.70 9.00 -14.88
N GLY A 92 -12.38 8.25 -15.73
CA GLY A 92 -11.76 7.46 -16.79
C GLY A 92 -11.39 6.02 -16.41
N VAL A 93 -11.65 5.56 -15.18
CA VAL A 93 -11.49 4.14 -14.84
C VAL A 93 -12.43 3.26 -15.67
N GLU A 94 -11.95 2.07 -16.07
CA GLU A 94 -12.65 1.13 -16.94
C GLU A 94 -13.96 0.63 -16.31
N LYS A 95 -13.95 0.45 -14.98
CA LYS A 95 -15.10 -0.02 -14.20
C LYS A 95 -15.29 0.88 -12.97
N PRO A 96 -16.04 1.99 -13.09
CA PRO A 96 -16.34 2.86 -11.97
C PRO A 96 -17.24 2.17 -10.95
N MET A 97 -16.95 2.32 -9.66
CA MET A 97 -17.75 1.74 -8.58
C MET A 97 -19.19 2.29 -8.55
N ALA A 98 -19.39 3.54 -9.01
CA ALA A 98 -20.70 4.18 -9.09
C ALA A 98 -21.64 3.56 -10.13
N ASP A 99 -21.09 2.80 -11.09
CA ASP A 99 -21.84 2.21 -12.20
C ASP A 99 -22.20 0.73 -11.96
N LEU A 100 -21.89 0.19 -10.78
CA LEU A 100 -22.08 -1.23 -10.48
C LEU A 100 -23.55 -1.62 -10.29
N ASP A 101 -23.90 -2.76 -10.86
CA ASP A 101 -25.16 -3.44 -10.56
C ASP A 101 -25.10 -4.17 -9.21
N PRO A 102 -26.24 -4.37 -8.52
CA PRO A 102 -26.28 -5.13 -7.26
C PRO A 102 -25.58 -6.49 -7.28
N SER A 103 -25.66 -7.21 -8.40
CA SER A 103 -24.99 -8.51 -8.54
C SER A 103 -23.46 -8.45 -8.48
N GLU A 104 -22.86 -7.29 -8.68
CA GLU A 104 -21.41 -7.09 -8.70
C GLU A 104 -20.83 -6.72 -7.34
N TYR A 105 -21.66 -6.28 -6.40
CA TYR A 105 -21.20 -5.89 -5.06
C TYR A 105 -21.86 -6.63 -3.90
N GLN A 106 -23.03 -7.22 -4.10
CA GLN A 106 -23.76 -7.86 -3.01
C GLN A 106 -22.99 -9.05 -2.44
N GLN A 107 -22.79 -9.01 -1.13
CA GLN A 107 -22.07 -10.02 -0.39
C GLN A 107 -23.00 -11.17 0.03
N ARG A 108 -22.41 -12.34 0.15
CA ARG A 108 -23.04 -13.58 0.59
C ARG A 108 -22.45 -14.03 1.91
N ASP A 109 -23.25 -14.71 2.71
CA ASP A 109 -22.78 -15.32 3.95
C ASP A 109 -21.98 -16.60 3.66
N ARG A 110 -21.42 -17.21 4.71
CA ARG A 110 -20.61 -18.43 4.68
C ARG A 110 -21.38 -19.60 4.05
N ASP A 111 -22.69 -19.66 4.25
CA ASP A 111 -23.60 -20.66 3.66
C ASP A 111 -23.97 -20.37 2.18
N GLY A 112 -23.54 -19.22 1.63
CA GLY A 112 -23.78 -18.81 0.25
C GLY A 112 -25.09 -18.06 0.01
N LYS A 113 -25.93 -17.86 1.03
CA LYS A 113 -27.11 -17.00 0.89
C LYS A 113 -26.71 -15.53 0.79
N LEU A 114 -27.53 -14.75 0.10
CA LEU A 114 -27.35 -13.30 0.04
C LEU A 114 -27.58 -12.71 1.43
N LEU A 115 -26.74 -11.76 1.82
CA LEU A 115 -26.97 -10.98 3.04
C LEU A 115 -28.07 -9.93 2.79
N GLU A 116 -29.02 -9.79 3.71
CA GLU A 116 -30.04 -8.74 3.65
C GLU A 116 -29.44 -7.37 4.00
N GLU A 117 -28.57 -7.35 5.01
CA GLU A 117 -27.74 -6.21 5.43
C GLU A 117 -26.33 -6.71 5.78
N LEU A 118 -25.35 -5.82 5.81
CA LEU A 118 -24.00 -6.16 6.25
C LEU A 118 -23.95 -6.35 7.78
N PRO A 119 -23.09 -7.25 8.27
CA PRO A 119 -22.91 -7.45 9.70
C PRO A 119 -22.29 -6.21 10.36
N PRO A 120 -22.47 -6.07 11.68
CA PRO A 120 -21.89 -4.96 12.42
C PRO A 120 -20.37 -4.96 12.29
N VAL A 121 -19.79 -3.76 12.41
CA VAL A 121 -18.36 -3.54 12.48
C VAL A 121 -17.88 -3.98 13.86
N TRP A 122 -17.49 -5.25 13.98
CA TRP A 122 -16.99 -5.80 15.25
C TRP A 122 -15.79 -5.01 15.75
N GLY A 123 -15.81 -4.60 17.01
CA GLY A 123 -14.73 -3.79 17.60
C GLY A 123 -14.66 -2.36 17.07
N GLY A 124 -15.66 -1.90 16.30
CA GLY A 124 -15.79 -0.52 15.84
C GLY A 124 -14.84 -0.09 14.72
N VAL A 125 -14.96 1.16 14.30
CA VAL A 125 -14.18 1.73 13.19
C VAL A 125 -12.75 2.06 13.60
N LEU A 126 -12.53 2.42 14.88
CA LEU A 126 -11.23 2.80 15.45
C LEU A 126 -10.80 1.79 16.52
N GLN A 127 -9.53 1.40 16.47
CA GLN A 127 -8.92 0.53 17.50
C GLN A 127 -7.96 1.25 18.45
N LEU A 128 -7.48 2.46 18.09
CA LEU A 128 -6.50 3.22 18.87
C LEU A 128 -7.07 4.56 19.32
N GLY A 129 -7.23 4.72 20.64
CA GLY A 129 -7.61 5.96 21.34
C GLY A 129 -8.92 6.61 20.87
N PRO A 130 -9.60 7.41 21.72
CA PRO A 130 -10.44 8.43 21.13
C PRO A 130 -9.53 9.37 20.32
N GLN A 131 -9.90 9.64 19.07
CA GLN A 131 -9.16 10.55 18.19
C GLN A 131 -9.99 11.80 17.98
N THR A 132 -9.38 12.98 17.97
CA THR A 132 -10.08 14.25 17.72
C THR A 132 -9.53 14.90 16.46
N VAL A 133 -10.40 15.11 15.47
CA VAL A 133 -10.08 15.75 14.19
C VAL A 133 -11.14 16.81 13.93
N ASP A 134 -10.71 18.03 13.60
CA ASP A 134 -11.58 19.16 13.27
C ASP A 134 -12.71 19.42 14.30
N GLY A 135 -12.39 19.22 15.57
CA GLY A 135 -13.32 19.43 16.69
C GLY A 135 -14.30 18.29 16.96
N VAL A 136 -14.31 17.24 16.13
CA VAL A 136 -15.10 16.02 16.36
C VAL A 136 -14.25 14.96 17.05
N THR A 137 -14.81 14.28 18.06
CA THR A 137 -14.14 13.19 18.78
C THR A 137 -14.74 11.85 18.40
N TYR A 138 -13.90 10.95 17.93
CA TYR A 138 -14.23 9.63 17.41
C TYR A 138 -13.84 8.57 18.46
N PRO A 139 -14.81 7.90 19.10
CA PRO A 139 -14.52 6.89 20.12
C PRO A 139 -14.00 5.58 19.51
N VAL A 140 -13.15 4.87 20.26
CA VAL A 140 -12.75 3.48 19.94
C VAL A 140 -13.91 2.51 20.11
N GLY A 141 -13.81 1.34 19.50
CA GLY A 141 -14.74 0.24 19.80
C GLY A 141 -16.17 0.48 19.32
N THR A 142 -16.40 1.59 18.63
CA THR A 142 -17.72 2.10 18.29
C THR A 142 -17.95 2.02 16.78
N GLN A 143 -19.12 1.54 16.40
CA GLN A 143 -19.64 1.62 15.05
C GLN A 143 -20.34 2.97 14.89
N PHE A 144 -20.09 3.67 13.78
CA PHE A 144 -20.65 5.01 13.54
C PHE A 144 -21.88 5.01 12.64
N GLN A 145 -22.03 3.97 11.81
CA GLN A 145 -23.13 3.83 10.86
C GLN A 145 -23.83 2.49 11.13
N ASP A 146 -25.15 2.53 11.34
CA ASP A 146 -25.98 1.33 11.57
C ASP A 146 -26.77 0.95 10.32
N HIS A 147 -27.33 -0.26 10.30
CA HIS A 147 -28.14 -0.78 9.18
C HIS A 147 -27.45 -0.66 7.82
N LEU A 148 -26.18 -1.07 7.78
CA LEU A 148 -25.37 -1.05 6.57
C LEU A 148 -26.03 -1.92 5.49
N LEU A 149 -26.48 -1.30 4.42
CA LEU A 149 -27.01 -2.01 3.26
C LEU A 149 -25.95 -2.92 2.65
N ASN A 150 -26.36 -4.04 2.04
CA ASN A 150 -25.46 -4.99 1.37
C ASN A 150 -24.85 -4.42 0.06
N GLN A 151 -24.04 -3.38 0.21
CA GLN A 151 -23.39 -2.63 -0.85
C GLN A 151 -22.15 -1.86 -0.31
N PRO A 152 -21.26 -1.38 -1.16
CA PRO A 152 -20.16 -0.50 -0.77
C PRO A 152 -20.73 0.81 -0.23
N TYR A 153 -20.09 1.39 0.78
CA TYR A 153 -20.59 2.61 1.41
C TYR A 153 -19.47 3.58 1.79
N ALA A 154 -19.79 4.88 1.73
CA ALA A 154 -18.90 5.92 2.20
C ALA A 154 -18.78 5.84 3.73
N LEU A 155 -17.55 5.80 4.23
CA LEU A 155 -17.25 5.84 5.65
C LEU A 155 -17.65 7.20 6.22
N GLN A 156 -18.44 7.19 7.29
CA GLN A 156 -18.90 8.38 8.01
C GLN A 156 -18.53 8.30 9.49
N GLY A 157 -18.41 9.48 10.10
CA GLY A 157 -18.19 9.66 11.53
C GLY A 157 -19.49 9.65 12.34
N PRO A 158 -19.38 9.80 13.68
CA PRO A 158 -20.51 9.67 14.59
C PRO A 158 -21.63 10.72 14.42
N ASN A 159 -21.39 11.84 13.71
CA ASN A 159 -22.44 12.83 13.41
C ASN A 159 -22.88 12.80 11.95
N GLY A 160 -22.49 11.77 11.18
CA GLY A 160 -22.81 11.61 9.76
C GLY A 160 -21.91 12.41 8.80
N GLU A 161 -20.86 13.05 9.31
CA GLU A 161 -19.81 13.66 8.49
C GLU A 161 -18.98 12.60 7.76
N ASP A 162 -18.36 12.94 6.63
CA ASP A 162 -17.41 12.04 5.97
C ASP A 162 -16.22 11.72 6.90
N LEU A 163 -15.81 10.47 6.95
CA LEU A 163 -14.70 10.04 7.80
C LEU A 163 -13.38 10.67 7.31
N PRO A 164 -12.67 11.46 8.14
CA PRO A 164 -11.42 12.10 7.73
C PRO A 164 -10.30 11.10 7.40
N LEU A 165 -9.49 11.42 6.38
CA LEU A 165 -8.28 10.66 6.01
C LEU A 165 -7.21 10.67 7.11
N SER A 166 -7.28 11.59 8.06
CA SER A 166 -6.35 11.77 9.20
C SER A 166 -6.73 10.96 10.44
N LEU A 167 -7.72 10.06 10.34
CA LEU A 167 -8.03 9.10 11.39
C LEU A 167 -7.30 7.78 11.15
N VAL A 168 -6.74 7.23 12.23
CA VAL A 168 -6.23 5.87 12.27
C VAL A 168 -7.41 4.92 12.51
N THR A 169 -7.94 4.36 11.42
CA THR A 169 -8.96 3.30 11.47
C THR A 169 -8.38 2.02 12.07
N ARG A 170 -9.23 1.04 12.40
CA ARG A 170 -8.77 -0.28 12.82
C ARG A 170 -8.09 -1.03 11.67
N ASP A 171 -7.27 -2.01 12.02
CA ASP A 171 -6.71 -2.94 11.05
C ASP A 171 -7.73 -4.04 10.70
N LEU A 172 -7.74 -4.49 9.45
CA LEU A 172 -8.65 -5.54 8.94
C LEU A 172 -7.82 -6.75 8.53
N TRP A 173 -8.39 -7.94 8.56
CA TRP A 173 -7.68 -9.14 8.08
C TRP A 173 -7.36 -9.08 6.59
N HIS A 174 -6.07 -9.15 6.31
CA HIS A 174 -5.47 -9.29 4.99
C HIS A 174 -4.52 -10.49 4.98
N VAL A 175 -5.08 -11.70 5.10
CA VAL A 175 -4.31 -12.96 5.24
C VAL A 175 -4.58 -13.91 4.08
N PHE A 176 -3.58 -14.72 3.70
CA PHE A 176 -3.50 -15.44 2.43
C PHE A 176 -4.74 -16.25 2.04
N TYR A 177 -5.21 -17.15 2.91
CA TYR A 177 -6.34 -18.03 2.59
C TYR A 177 -7.67 -17.27 2.66
N GLN A 178 -7.82 -16.37 3.62
CA GLN A 178 -9.04 -15.58 3.76
C GLN A 178 -9.22 -14.72 2.51
N ASN A 179 -8.17 -14.07 2.00
CA ASN A 179 -8.26 -13.30 0.76
C ASN A 179 -8.77 -14.15 -0.41
N GLN A 180 -8.30 -15.40 -0.56
CA GLN A 180 -8.85 -16.33 -1.56
C GLN A 180 -10.33 -16.68 -1.30
N MET A 181 -10.69 -16.96 -0.05
CA MET A 181 -12.06 -17.27 0.36
C MET A 181 -13.01 -16.07 0.17
N GLN A 182 -12.49 -14.84 0.29
CA GLN A 182 -13.19 -13.57 0.09
C GLN A 182 -13.42 -13.29 -1.40
N ILE A 183 -12.38 -13.48 -2.23
CA ILE A 183 -12.42 -13.36 -3.69
C ILE A 183 -13.35 -14.41 -4.31
N ASN A 184 -13.42 -15.62 -3.73
CA ASN A 184 -14.37 -16.67 -4.09
C ASN A 184 -14.45 -16.94 -5.60
N ASP A 185 -13.29 -17.28 -6.19
CA ASP A 185 -13.11 -17.51 -7.63
C ASP A 185 -13.43 -16.30 -8.53
N GLY A 186 -13.16 -15.10 -8.03
CA GLY A 186 -13.34 -13.83 -8.76
C GLY A 186 -14.74 -13.25 -8.66
N LYS A 187 -15.63 -13.86 -7.86
CA LYS A 187 -16.96 -13.30 -7.60
C LYS A 187 -16.92 -12.10 -6.66
N ASN A 188 -15.86 -11.99 -5.85
CA ASN A 188 -15.66 -10.93 -4.86
C ASN A 188 -16.87 -10.72 -3.93
N ASP A 189 -17.63 -11.79 -3.67
CA ASP A 189 -18.92 -11.77 -2.99
C ASP A 189 -18.88 -12.36 -1.57
N ARG A 190 -17.68 -12.59 -1.01
CA ARG A 190 -17.50 -13.18 0.32
C ARG A 190 -16.47 -12.44 1.19
N PHE A 191 -16.17 -11.18 0.87
CA PHE A 191 -15.29 -10.36 1.70
C PHE A 191 -15.82 -10.27 3.13
N VAL A 192 -17.11 -9.98 3.25
CA VAL A 192 -17.82 -9.88 4.53
C VAL A 192 -17.94 -11.24 5.24
N ALA A 193 -18.14 -12.33 4.49
CA ALA A 193 -18.24 -13.67 5.08
C ALA A 193 -16.98 -14.06 5.88
N TRP A 194 -15.81 -13.65 5.38
CA TRP A 194 -14.51 -14.11 5.87
C TRP A 194 -13.63 -13.01 6.46
N ALA A 195 -14.15 -11.79 6.62
CA ALA A 195 -13.49 -10.70 7.33
C ALA A 195 -13.62 -10.83 8.86
N ASP A 196 -12.69 -10.23 9.59
CA ASP A 196 -12.76 -10.03 11.05
C ASP A 196 -13.37 -8.68 11.45
N SER A 197 -13.65 -7.82 10.47
CA SER A 197 -14.09 -6.43 10.62
C SER A 197 -15.55 -6.18 10.23
N GLY A 198 -16.28 -7.25 9.87
CA GLY A 198 -17.69 -7.17 9.53
C GLY A 198 -17.92 -6.33 8.27
N GLY A 199 -18.93 -5.46 8.30
CA GLY A 199 -19.24 -4.56 7.19
C GLY A 199 -18.13 -3.59 6.81
N LEU A 200 -17.15 -3.32 7.69
CA LEU A 200 -16.11 -2.32 7.44
C LEU A 200 -15.29 -2.61 6.18
N THR A 201 -15.10 -3.88 5.82
CA THR A 201 -14.41 -4.28 4.58
C THR A 201 -15.03 -3.62 3.33
N MET A 202 -16.32 -3.30 3.33
CA MET A 202 -17.05 -2.67 2.22
C MET A 202 -16.95 -1.13 2.22
N GLY A 203 -16.24 -0.55 3.18
CA GLY A 203 -16.11 0.90 3.32
C GLY A 203 -15.12 1.54 2.33
N HIS A 204 -15.45 2.72 1.83
CA HIS A 204 -14.55 3.58 1.07
C HIS A 204 -14.56 5.01 1.60
N TYR A 205 -13.49 5.77 1.38
CA TYR A 205 -13.48 7.19 1.74
C TYR A 205 -14.32 7.98 0.73
N GLY A 206 -15.22 8.85 1.22
CA GLY A 206 -16.20 9.56 0.40
C GLY A 206 -15.65 10.79 -0.35
N GLN A 207 -14.56 11.39 0.14
CA GLN A 207 -14.05 12.69 -0.33
C GLN A 207 -12.62 12.61 -0.88
N THR A 208 -12.21 11.47 -1.42
CA THR A 208 -10.83 11.29 -1.92
C THR A 208 -10.50 12.21 -3.08
N GLU A 209 -11.50 12.57 -3.90
CA GLU A 209 -11.33 13.52 -5.00
C GLU A 209 -10.86 14.91 -4.59
N TYR A 210 -11.18 15.36 -3.36
CA TYR A 210 -10.75 16.65 -2.84
C TYR A 210 -9.63 16.54 -1.80
N SER A 211 -9.51 15.40 -1.14
CA SER A 211 -8.70 15.26 0.08
C SER A 211 -7.42 14.45 -0.12
N LEU A 212 -7.35 13.61 -1.16
CA LEU A 212 -6.20 12.74 -1.44
C LEU A 212 -5.29 13.40 -2.48
N ARG A 213 -4.07 13.82 -2.09
CA ARG A 213 -3.12 14.46 -3.03
C ARG A 213 -2.68 13.52 -4.15
N LEU A 214 -2.71 12.20 -3.91
CA LEU A 214 -2.47 11.23 -4.97
C LEU A 214 -3.53 11.26 -6.09
N TRP A 215 -4.73 11.83 -5.89
CA TRP A 215 -5.66 12.10 -7.00
C TRP A 215 -5.11 13.18 -7.95
N ASP A 216 -4.45 14.22 -7.42
CA ASP A 216 -3.81 15.23 -8.26
C ASP A 216 -2.66 14.62 -9.08
N VAL A 217 -1.87 13.73 -8.46
CA VAL A 217 -0.80 13.00 -9.15
C VAL A 217 -1.36 12.09 -10.23
N ALA A 218 -2.43 11.35 -9.94
CA ALA A 218 -3.12 10.48 -10.90
C ALA A 218 -3.68 11.29 -12.09
N SER A 219 -4.20 12.49 -11.81
CA SER A 219 -4.71 13.39 -12.85
C SER A 219 -3.61 13.96 -13.74
N GLU A 220 -2.41 14.20 -13.21
CA GLU A 220 -1.26 14.69 -13.99
C GLU A 220 -0.58 13.58 -14.82
N PHE A 221 -0.50 12.36 -14.29
CA PHE A 221 0.29 11.27 -14.86
C PHE A 221 -0.57 10.06 -15.24
N VAL A 222 -0.11 8.84 -14.91
CA VAL A 222 -0.80 7.59 -15.23
C VAL A 222 -1.33 6.95 -13.96
N LEU A 223 -2.64 6.69 -13.93
CA LEU A 223 -3.26 5.77 -12.98
C LEU A 223 -3.43 4.39 -13.64
N CYS A 224 -2.94 3.33 -13.01
CA CYS A 224 -3.16 1.96 -13.47
C CYS A 224 -4.37 1.39 -12.72
N ASP A 225 -5.50 1.22 -13.40
CA ASP A 225 -6.76 0.78 -12.79
C ASP A 225 -7.02 -0.72 -12.92
N ASN A 226 -6.08 -1.48 -13.50
CA ASN A 226 -6.05 -2.94 -13.50
C ASN A 226 -4.74 -3.48 -12.89
N PHE A 227 -4.27 -2.85 -11.80
CA PHE A 227 -3.09 -3.28 -11.05
C PHE A 227 -3.49 -4.12 -9.82
N PHE A 228 -3.03 -5.37 -9.75
CA PHE A 228 -3.36 -6.32 -8.69
C PHE A 228 -2.17 -6.58 -7.76
N GLN A 229 -2.43 -6.86 -6.48
CA GLN A 229 -1.37 -7.35 -5.60
C GLN A 229 -0.84 -8.70 -6.12
N GLY A 230 0.47 -8.87 -6.19
CA GLY A 230 1.11 -10.01 -6.85
C GLY A 230 0.81 -11.37 -6.21
N ALA A 231 0.51 -11.38 -4.92
CA ALA A 231 0.09 -12.57 -4.18
C ALA A 231 -1.10 -12.28 -3.27
N PHE A 232 -1.93 -13.29 -2.98
CA PHE A 232 -3.01 -13.20 -2.00
C PHE A 232 -2.46 -12.86 -0.60
N GLY A 233 -3.28 -12.19 0.21
CA GLY A 233 -2.95 -11.90 1.61
C GLY A 233 -1.99 -10.73 1.80
N GLY A 234 -1.26 -10.75 2.91
CA GLY A 234 -0.71 -9.55 3.54
C GLY A 234 0.68 -9.11 3.11
N SER A 235 1.18 -8.09 3.82
CA SER A 235 2.40 -7.36 3.49
C SER A 235 3.63 -8.24 3.35
N PHE A 236 3.84 -9.19 4.28
CA PHE A 236 4.99 -10.09 4.24
C PHE A 236 5.14 -10.75 2.87
N LEU A 237 4.09 -11.42 2.38
CA LEU A 237 4.19 -12.19 1.14
C LEU A 237 4.35 -11.26 -0.07
N ASN A 238 3.59 -10.16 -0.12
CA ASN A 238 3.67 -9.21 -1.23
C ASN A 238 5.02 -8.48 -1.32
N HIS A 239 5.72 -8.25 -0.20
CA HIS A 239 7.10 -7.74 -0.23
C HIS A 239 8.10 -8.76 -0.78
N GLN A 240 7.94 -10.06 -0.45
CA GLN A 240 8.78 -11.13 -1.01
C GLN A 240 8.51 -11.29 -2.52
N TYR A 241 7.23 -11.22 -2.90
CA TYR A 241 6.79 -11.30 -4.28
C TYR A 241 7.29 -10.10 -5.10
N LEU A 242 7.27 -8.88 -4.55
CA LEU A 242 7.80 -7.68 -5.20
C LEU A 242 9.24 -7.83 -5.68
N ILE A 243 10.10 -8.54 -4.94
CA ILE A 243 11.52 -8.64 -5.29
C ILE A 243 11.88 -9.89 -6.09
N SER A 244 11.02 -10.91 -6.12
CA SER A 244 11.37 -12.23 -6.67
C SER A 244 10.32 -12.88 -7.56
N ALA A 245 9.07 -12.42 -7.53
CA ALA A 245 7.89 -13.10 -8.05
C ALA A 245 7.76 -14.56 -7.57
N ALA A 246 8.31 -14.85 -6.39
CA ALA A 246 8.34 -16.17 -5.78
C ALA A 246 7.87 -16.11 -4.32
N VAL A 247 7.38 -17.26 -3.84
CA VAL A 247 6.93 -17.42 -2.45
C VAL A 247 8.06 -18.06 -1.64
N PRO A 248 8.40 -17.52 -0.45
CA PRO A 248 9.44 -18.11 0.38
C PRO A 248 9.11 -19.54 0.80
N PHE A 249 10.15 -20.37 0.92
CA PHE A 249 10.02 -21.78 1.23
C PHE A 249 10.65 -22.13 2.59
N TYR A 250 9.95 -22.95 3.36
CA TYR A 250 10.38 -23.53 4.62
C TYR A 250 10.58 -25.05 4.44
N PRO A 251 11.82 -25.52 4.29
CA PRO A 251 12.09 -26.92 4.04
C PRO A 251 11.75 -27.81 5.26
N ASN A 252 11.24 -29.00 5.00
CA ASN A 252 10.94 -30.02 6.01
C ASN A 252 10.04 -29.48 7.17
N VAL A 253 9.05 -28.65 6.84
CA VAL A 253 8.20 -27.95 7.81
C VAL A 253 7.51 -28.89 8.82
N ALA A 254 7.15 -30.11 8.39
CA ALA A 254 6.50 -31.10 9.25
C ALA A 254 7.38 -31.55 10.44
N ASN A 255 8.70 -31.49 10.29
CA ASN A 255 9.68 -31.88 11.31
C ASN A 255 10.47 -30.69 11.87
N SER A 256 9.96 -29.47 11.69
CA SER A 256 10.63 -28.24 12.15
C SER A 256 9.93 -27.63 13.37
N PRO A 257 10.55 -26.62 14.02
CA PRO A 257 9.88 -25.82 15.04
C PRO A 257 8.59 -25.15 14.55
N ALA A 258 8.47 -24.90 13.24
CA ALA A 258 7.34 -24.23 12.61
C ALA A 258 6.13 -25.16 12.33
N LYS A 259 6.19 -26.45 12.66
CA LYS A 259 5.11 -27.42 12.36
C LYS A 259 3.72 -27.02 12.86
N GLN A 260 3.65 -26.29 13.97
CA GLN A 260 2.38 -25.81 14.54
C GLN A 260 1.79 -24.61 13.78
N GLN A 261 2.54 -24.02 12.85
CA GLN A 261 2.12 -22.89 12.03
C GLN A 261 1.56 -23.33 10.66
N ILE A 262 1.54 -24.64 10.39
CA ILE A 262 1.00 -25.22 9.16
C ILE A 262 -0.53 -25.06 9.16
N ALA A 263 -1.05 -24.52 8.06
CA ALA A 263 -2.48 -24.34 7.83
C ALA A 263 -3.24 -25.68 7.84
N THR A 264 -4.42 -25.68 8.46
CA THR A 264 -5.38 -26.78 8.34
C THR A 264 -6.43 -26.43 7.29
N LEU A 265 -6.45 -27.20 6.19
CA LEU A 265 -7.32 -26.96 5.03
C LEU A 265 -8.61 -27.78 5.09
N GLN A 266 -9.59 -27.44 4.26
CA GLN A 266 -10.87 -28.14 4.19
C GLN A 266 -10.76 -29.55 3.57
N SER A 267 -9.78 -29.76 2.71
CA SER A 267 -9.42 -31.06 2.15
C SER A 267 -7.97 -31.43 2.44
N ASP A 268 -7.60 -32.67 2.14
CA ASP A 268 -6.23 -33.17 2.24
C ASP A 268 -5.32 -32.67 1.10
N ASN A 269 -5.85 -31.91 0.14
CA ASN A 269 -5.05 -31.31 -0.92
C ASN A 269 -4.23 -30.14 -0.35
N PRO A 270 -2.88 -30.18 -0.39
CA PRO A 270 -2.03 -29.09 0.12
C PRO A 270 -2.19 -27.77 -0.64
N GLN A 271 -2.84 -27.78 -1.81
CA GLN A 271 -3.14 -26.60 -2.63
C GLN A 271 -4.60 -26.12 -2.48
N ASP A 272 -5.38 -26.69 -1.56
CA ASP A 272 -6.72 -26.19 -1.27
C ASP A 272 -6.66 -24.74 -0.79
N THR A 273 -7.53 -23.91 -1.35
CA THR A 273 -7.58 -22.47 -1.10
C THR A 273 -8.40 -22.11 0.14
N ARG A 274 -9.00 -23.10 0.82
CA ARG A 274 -9.93 -22.90 1.93
C ARG A 274 -9.37 -23.44 3.24
N LEU A 275 -9.29 -22.57 4.24
CA LEU A 275 -9.04 -22.97 5.63
C LEU A 275 -10.25 -23.70 6.22
N LYS A 276 -9.97 -24.68 7.09
CA LYS A 276 -10.96 -25.29 7.96
C LYS A 276 -11.26 -24.38 9.14
N PRO A 277 -12.50 -23.85 9.29
CA PRO A 277 -12.87 -23.10 10.48
C PRO A 277 -12.73 -23.96 11.74
N LEU A 278 -12.41 -23.33 12.88
CA LEU A 278 -12.49 -23.98 14.18
C LEU A 278 -13.94 -24.38 14.48
N GLU A 279 -14.14 -25.42 15.28
CA GLU A 279 -15.49 -25.89 15.66
C GLU A 279 -16.33 -24.79 16.32
N LYS A 280 -15.70 -23.91 17.11
CA LYS A 280 -16.33 -22.75 17.75
C LYS A 280 -16.50 -21.52 16.84
N SER A 281 -16.08 -21.60 15.58
CA SER A 281 -16.23 -20.49 14.63
C SER A 281 -17.72 -20.21 14.41
N PRO A 282 -18.18 -18.95 14.47
CA PRO A 282 -19.56 -18.60 14.14
C PRO A 282 -19.96 -19.11 12.76
N ALA A 283 -21.15 -19.70 12.64
CA ALA A 283 -21.65 -20.26 11.39
C ALA A 283 -22.03 -19.18 10.35
N SER A 284 -22.33 -17.96 10.81
CA SER A 284 -22.77 -16.83 9.99
C SER A 284 -21.93 -15.60 10.29
N ALA A 285 -21.67 -14.80 9.26
CA ALA A 285 -21.08 -13.48 9.40
C ALA A 285 -21.98 -12.53 10.16
N MET A 286 -23.27 -12.81 10.38
CA MET A 286 -24.12 -11.96 11.23
C MET A 286 -23.91 -12.20 12.74
N THR A 287 -23.32 -13.34 13.12
CA THR A 287 -23.16 -13.74 14.53
C THR A 287 -21.73 -13.64 15.05
N GLY A 288 -20.76 -13.30 14.19
CA GLY A 288 -19.41 -12.97 14.60
C GLY A 288 -18.33 -13.24 13.54
N PRO A 289 -17.10 -12.78 13.83
CA PRO A 289 -15.95 -13.00 12.95
C PRO A 289 -15.58 -14.49 12.90
N PRO A 290 -15.08 -14.99 11.75
CA PRO A 290 -14.67 -16.38 11.61
C PRO A 290 -13.45 -16.67 12.48
N GLN A 291 -13.27 -17.92 12.90
CA GLN A 291 -12.12 -18.35 13.69
C GLN A 291 -11.39 -19.50 13.01
N PHE A 292 -10.06 -19.38 12.89
CA PHE A 292 -9.19 -20.36 12.24
C PHE A 292 -8.01 -20.72 13.14
N GLY A 293 -7.36 -21.85 12.84
CA GLY A 293 -6.05 -22.18 13.40
C GLY A 293 -4.91 -21.38 12.75
N PRO A 294 -3.66 -21.63 13.15
CA PRO A 294 -2.48 -21.05 12.52
C PRO A 294 -2.44 -21.32 11.01
N SER A 295 -1.86 -20.39 10.26
CA SER A 295 -1.78 -20.49 8.79
C SER A 295 -0.57 -19.75 8.20
N LEU A 296 0.54 -19.63 8.95
CA LEU A 296 1.74 -18.97 8.41
C LEU A 296 2.35 -19.75 7.24
N LEU A 297 2.18 -21.08 7.26
CA LEU A 297 2.78 -21.99 6.30
C LEU A 297 1.69 -22.83 5.61
N THR A 298 1.85 -23.06 4.31
CA THR A 298 1.06 -24.07 3.59
C THR A 298 1.47 -25.49 4.02
N PRO A 299 0.62 -26.51 3.83
CA PRO A 299 0.97 -27.90 4.16
C PRO A 299 2.21 -28.43 3.41
N ASP A 300 2.49 -27.89 2.22
CA ASP A 300 3.66 -28.21 1.41
C ASP A 300 4.85 -27.27 1.62
N GLY A 301 4.82 -26.40 2.65
CA GLY A 301 6.01 -25.72 3.17
C GLY A 301 6.28 -24.32 2.66
N TYR A 302 5.32 -23.62 2.06
CA TYR A 302 5.49 -22.24 1.63
C TYR A 302 5.02 -21.26 2.70
N ALA A 303 5.80 -20.22 2.97
CA ALA A 303 5.45 -19.17 3.92
C ALA A 303 4.55 -18.13 3.25
N VAL A 304 3.31 -18.04 3.72
CA VAL A 304 2.25 -17.24 3.08
C VAL A 304 1.69 -16.14 3.97
N ASN A 305 2.01 -16.13 5.27
CA ASN A 305 1.71 -15.01 6.17
C ASN A 305 2.95 -14.64 7.00
N THR A 306 2.87 -13.52 7.73
CA THR A 306 4.01 -12.87 8.39
C THR A 306 4.85 -13.81 9.26
N MET A 307 6.10 -13.97 8.86
CA MET A 307 7.16 -14.61 9.62
C MET A 307 8.27 -13.61 9.94
N ALA A 308 9.04 -13.84 11.00
CA ALA A 308 10.15 -13.00 11.39
C ALA A 308 11.35 -13.19 10.44
N PRO A 309 12.09 -12.10 10.12
CA PRO A 309 13.32 -12.22 9.37
C PRO A 309 14.37 -13.01 10.16
N PRO A 310 15.19 -13.82 9.49
CA PRO A 310 16.24 -14.62 10.12
C PRO A 310 17.41 -13.78 10.65
N TYR A 311 17.52 -12.51 10.26
CA TYR A 311 18.63 -11.63 10.57
C TYR A 311 18.17 -10.37 11.27
N TRP A 312 19.02 -9.80 12.12
CA TRP A 312 18.79 -8.47 12.71
C TRP A 312 18.70 -7.40 11.60
N PRO A 313 17.76 -6.43 11.66
CA PRO A 313 16.69 -6.24 12.63
C PRO A 313 15.57 -7.29 12.56
N THR A 314 15.15 -7.79 13.71
CA THR A 314 14.08 -8.77 13.89
C THR A 314 13.44 -8.59 15.26
N TRP A 315 12.16 -8.95 15.43
CA TRP A 315 11.48 -8.89 16.74
C TRP A 315 11.77 -10.12 17.63
N ILE A 316 12.56 -11.08 17.12
CA ILE A 316 12.91 -12.33 17.81
C ILE A 316 14.43 -12.47 17.84
N ARG A 317 15.12 -11.43 18.30
CA ARG A 317 16.58 -11.36 18.29
C ARG A 317 17.18 -12.46 19.17
N ASP A 318 18.19 -13.14 18.67
CA ASP A 318 18.94 -14.14 19.43
C ASP A 318 19.92 -13.43 20.38
N PRO A 319 19.80 -13.60 21.71
CA PRO A 319 20.70 -12.96 22.67
C PRO A 319 22.15 -13.49 22.59
N ASP A 320 22.34 -14.74 22.17
CA ASP A 320 23.66 -15.37 22.05
C ASP A 320 24.28 -15.07 20.67
N ARG A 321 23.45 -14.79 19.67
CA ARG A 321 23.86 -14.42 18.30
C ARG A 321 23.14 -13.15 17.83
N PRO A 322 23.52 -11.95 18.30
CA PRO A 322 22.76 -10.71 18.12
C PRO A 322 22.54 -10.23 16.68
N GLU A 323 23.23 -10.81 15.69
CA GLU A 323 23.02 -10.57 14.26
C GLU A 323 21.87 -11.42 13.66
N TYR A 324 21.32 -12.37 14.43
CA TYR A 324 20.37 -13.37 13.97
C TYR A 324 19.08 -13.32 14.79
N ALA A 325 18.02 -13.88 14.19
CA ALA A 325 16.85 -14.30 14.94
C ALA A 325 17.08 -15.67 15.59
N LYS A 326 16.34 -15.94 16.66
CA LYS A 326 16.38 -17.22 17.36
C LYS A 326 15.76 -18.33 16.50
N ALA A 327 16.59 -19.18 15.91
CA ALA A 327 16.22 -20.11 14.85
C ALA A 327 15.24 -21.24 15.25
N ASP A 328 15.14 -21.57 16.54
CA ASP A 328 14.23 -22.58 17.08
C ASP A 328 12.82 -22.06 17.40
N VAL A 329 12.51 -20.81 17.06
CA VAL A 329 11.16 -20.23 17.23
C VAL A 329 10.30 -20.45 15.98
N ALA A 330 9.08 -20.93 16.19
CA ALA A 330 8.17 -21.40 15.13
C ALA A 330 7.81 -20.36 14.04
N ASN A 331 7.92 -19.07 14.33
CA ASN A 331 7.57 -17.98 13.42
C ASN A 331 8.78 -17.32 12.76
N VAL A 332 10.00 -17.81 12.96
CA VAL A 332 11.20 -17.33 12.23
C VAL A 332 11.31 -18.05 10.90
N LEU A 333 11.38 -17.30 9.80
CA LEU A 333 11.60 -17.89 8.47
C LEU A 333 13.06 -18.28 8.32
N VAL A 334 13.33 -19.45 7.71
CA VAL A 334 14.70 -19.82 7.36
C VAL A 334 15.27 -18.88 6.27
N PRO A 335 16.59 -18.65 6.21
CA PRO A 335 17.17 -17.87 5.13
C PRO A 335 16.89 -18.45 3.74
N GLN A 336 16.41 -17.59 2.84
CA GLN A 336 16.10 -17.92 1.45
C GLN A 336 17.36 -17.85 0.57
N THR A 337 17.36 -18.61 -0.53
CA THR A 337 18.51 -18.74 -1.43
C THR A 337 18.16 -18.74 -2.92
N HIS A 338 16.87 -18.64 -3.27
CA HIS A 338 16.48 -18.49 -4.68
C HIS A 338 16.85 -17.09 -5.17
N ASP A 339 16.96 -16.92 -6.49
CA ASP A 339 17.25 -15.62 -7.07
C ASP A 339 16.14 -14.61 -6.78
N HIS A 340 16.54 -13.36 -6.58
CA HIS A 340 15.68 -12.17 -6.60
C HIS A 340 16.22 -11.13 -7.58
N ILE A 341 15.47 -10.05 -7.85
CA ILE A 341 15.84 -9.02 -8.84
C ILE A 341 17.23 -8.40 -8.58
N GLY A 342 17.60 -8.23 -7.31
CA GLY A 342 18.92 -7.73 -6.92
C GLY A 342 20.09 -8.60 -7.41
N ASP A 343 19.88 -9.91 -7.57
CA ASP A 343 20.91 -10.81 -8.10
C ASP A 343 21.10 -10.60 -9.60
N LYS A 344 20.00 -10.43 -10.33
CA LYS A 344 20.01 -10.17 -11.76
C LYS A 344 20.64 -8.81 -12.06
N LEU A 345 20.34 -7.78 -11.26
CA LEU A 345 20.95 -6.46 -11.33
C LEU A 345 22.46 -6.50 -11.02
N SER A 346 22.85 -7.11 -9.89
CA SER A 346 24.27 -7.24 -9.52
C SER A 346 25.07 -8.02 -10.56
N LYS A 347 24.51 -9.09 -11.16
CA LYS A 347 25.14 -9.86 -12.25
C LYS A 347 25.40 -9.00 -13.50
N LYS A 348 24.60 -7.97 -13.72
CA LYS A 348 24.74 -6.99 -14.81
C LYS A 348 25.50 -5.72 -14.42
N ASN A 349 26.06 -5.67 -13.20
CA ASN A 349 26.72 -4.50 -12.62
C ASN A 349 25.83 -3.24 -12.57
N VAL A 350 24.52 -3.42 -12.45
CA VAL A 350 23.57 -2.31 -12.24
C VAL A 350 23.45 -2.07 -10.74
N ASP A 351 23.67 -0.83 -10.29
CA ASP A 351 23.58 -0.51 -8.88
C ASP A 351 22.12 -0.42 -8.41
N TRP A 352 21.86 -0.93 -7.22
CA TRP A 352 20.53 -0.98 -6.63
C TRP A 352 20.58 -0.95 -5.10
N ALA A 353 19.48 -0.50 -4.49
CA ALA A 353 19.29 -0.55 -3.05
C ALA A 353 17.81 -0.55 -2.64
N TRP A 354 17.56 -1.02 -1.43
CA TRP A 354 16.32 -0.83 -0.69
C TRP A 354 16.56 0.17 0.44
N TYR A 355 15.83 1.28 0.40
CA TYR A 355 15.78 2.29 1.46
C TYR A 355 14.57 2.01 2.36
N ALA A 356 14.83 1.62 3.61
CA ALA A 356 13.79 1.36 4.59
C ALA A 356 13.71 2.50 5.62
N GLY A 357 12.56 3.18 5.71
CA GLY A 357 12.32 4.20 6.72
C GLY A 357 12.50 3.65 8.14
N ALA A 358 13.10 4.45 9.03
CA ALA A 358 13.40 4.09 10.43
C ALA A 358 14.32 2.88 10.66
N TRP A 359 15.01 2.38 9.63
CA TRP A 359 15.92 1.23 9.74
C TRP A 359 17.07 1.48 10.74
N GLN A 360 17.82 2.58 10.58
CA GLN A 360 18.97 2.84 11.47
C GLN A 360 18.51 3.14 12.90
N SER A 361 17.40 3.88 13.05
CA SER A 361 16.83 4.14 14.38
C SER A 361 16.44 2.85 15.08
N THR A 362 15.92 1.86 14.35
CA THR A 362 15.63 0.53 14.89
C THR A 362 16.88 -0.20 15.34
N ILE A 363 17.93 -0.20 14.50
CA ILE A 363 19.22 -0.82 14.84
C ILE A 363 19.80 -0.22 16.12
N ASP A 364 19.77 1.11 16.24
CA ASP A 364 20.44 1.82 17.33
C ASP A 364 19.66 1.76 18.64
N GLN A 365 18.33 1.90 18.58
CA GLN A 365 17.48 2.14 19.76
C GLN A 365 16.70 0.91 20.23
N PHE A 366 16.44 -0.07 19.35
CA PHE A 366 15.55 -1.20 19.65
C PHE A 366 16.27 -2.54 19.70
N LYS A 367 17.60 -2.52 19.77
CA LYS A 367 18.45 -3.72 19.85
C LYS A 367 18.12 -4.62 21.06
N ASP A 368 17.59 -4.03 22.13
CA ASP A 368 17.20 -4.72 23.38
C ASP A 368 15.67 -4.85 23.52
N SER A 369 14.91 -4.60 22.44
CA SER A 369 13.44 -4.71 22.37
C SER A 369 13.00 -6.08 21.85
N ALA A 370 11.90 -6.62 22.38
CA ALA A 370 11.22 -7.81 21.89
C ALA A 370 9.98 -7.50 21.02
N GLY A 371 9.69 -6.22 20.75
CA GLY A 371 8.50 -5.78 20.02
C GLY A 371 8.81 -4.84 18.86
N ILE A 372 7.78 -4.57 18.05
CA ILE A 372 7.85 -3.63 16.93
C ILE A 372 7.93 -2.19 17.45
N PRO A 373 8.91 -1.38 17.01
CA PRO A 373 8.98 0.04 17.34
C PRO A 373 7.69 0.75 16.98
N LYS A 374 7.10 1.47 17.95
CA LYS A 374 5.90 2.29 17.69
C LYS A 374 6.26 3.61 17.00
N ILE A 375 7.26 4.33 17.51
CA ILE A 375 7.78 5.58 16.91
C ILE A 375 9.29 5.69 17.21
N PRO A 376 10.14 5.93 16.19
CA PRO A 376 9.81 5.85 14.77
C PRO A 376 9.50 4.40 14.37
N SER A 377 8.44 4.21 13.58
CA SER A 377 7.92 2.88 13.27
C SER A 377 8.73 2.21 12.16
N PHE A 378 9.27 1.01 12.44
CA PHE A 378 9.89 0.14 11.45
C PHE A 378 9.19 -1.21 11.43
N GLN A 379 8.72 -1.62 10.26
CA GLN A 379 8.05 -2.90 10.04
C GLN A 379 9.07 -3.93 9.55
N TYR A 380 9.55 -4.77 10.47
CA TYR A 380 10.60 -5.77 10.19
C TYR A 380 10.33 -6.66 8.99
N HIS A 381 9.08 -7.05 8.78
CA HIS A 381 8.69 -7.95 7.70
C HIS A 381 8.52 -7.26 6.34
N HIS A 382 8.65 -5.93 6.28
CA HIS A 382 8.60 -5.14 5.04
C HIS A 382 10.00 -4.93 4.44
N GLN A 383 11.05 -5.55 4.99
CA GLN A 383 12.38 -5.56 4.40
C GLN A 383 12.67 -6.95 3.80
N PRO A 384 12.25 -7.22 2.55
CA PRO A 384 12.25 -8.57 1.99
C PRO A 384 13.66 -9.12 1.75
N PHE A 385 14.63 -8.27 1.46
CA PHE A 385 16.01 -8.70 1.26
C PHE A 385 16.69 -9.16 2.56
N ASN A 386 16.18 -8.78 3.74
CA ASN A 386 16.70 -9.26 5.05
C ASN A 386 16.32 -10.73 5.34
N TYR A 387 15.71 -11.43 4.38
CA TYR A 387 15.42 -12.86 4.42
C TYR A 387 16.41 -13.71 3.60
N PHE A 388 17.30 -13.10 2.82
CA PHE A 388 18.17 -13.81 1.88
C PHE A 388 19.59 -13.94 2.41
N LYS A 389 20.19 -15.13 2.23
CA LYS A 389 21.57 -15.40 2.71
C LYS A 389 22.60 -14.39 2.18
N LYS A 390 22.43 -13.94 0.94
CA LYS A 390 23.36 -13.01 0.28
C LYS A 390 23.39 -11.61 0.92
N GLN A 391 22.29 -11.20 1.56
CA GLN A 391 22.20 -9.96 2.35
C GLN A 391 22.22 -10.26 3.85
N GLY A 392 22.58 -11.49 4.24
CA GLY A 392 22.79 -11.86 5.63
C GLY A 392 24.05 -11.24 6.22
N PRO A 393 24.22 -11.31 7.55
CA PRO A 393 25.38 -10.73 8.26
C PRO A 393 26.73 -11.36 7.88
N GLU A 394 26.72 -12.53 7.22
CA GLU A 394 27.91 -13.16 6.65
C GLU A 394 28.49 -12.38 5.45
N ASN A 395 27.71 -11.44 4.87
CA ASN A 395 28.08 -10.63 3.72
C ASN A 395 27.92 -9.13 4.03
N PRO A 396 28.67 -8.57 5.01
CA PRO A 396 28.40 -7.24 5.56
C PRO A 396 28.52 -6.12 4.51
N ASP A 397 29.46 -6.20 3.58
CA ASP A 397 29.64 -5.17 2.55
C ASP A 397 28.45 -5.13 1.58
N GLU A 398 28.01 -6.29 1.09
CA GLU A 398 26.83 -6.37 0.22
C GLU A 398 25.58 -5.97 1.00
N ARG A 399 25.41 -6.46 2.23
CA ARG A 399 24.28 -6.08 3.09
C ARG A 399 24.21 -4.56 3.30
N ASN A 400 25.30 -3.92 3.70
CA ASN A 400 25.34 -2.48 3.95
C ASN A 400 25.16 -1.65 2.68
N LYS A 401 25.64 -2.15 1.53
CA LYS A 401 25.45 -1.50 0.24
C LYS A 401 23.98 -1.52 -0.20
N ARG A 402 23.27 -2.63 0.04
CA ARG A 402 21.90 -2.87 -0.48
C ARG A 402 20.80 -2.48 0.49
N LEU A 403 20.95 -2.76 1.79
CA LEU A 403 19.94 -2.49 2.82
C LEU A 403 20.25 -1.16 3.49
N ARG A 404 19.74 -0.08 2.88
CA ARG A 404 20.02 1.28 3.30
C ARG A 404 18.94 1.80 4.24
N ASP A 405 19.38 2.66 5.15
CA ASP A 405 18.48 3.46 5.96
C ASP A 405 17.82 4.53 5.10
N GLY A 406 16.49 4.50 5.03
CA GLY A 406 15.69 5.56 4.44
C GLY A 406 15.69 6.82 5.30
N GLY A 407 15.93 6.70 6.61
CA GLY A 407 15.83 7.80 7.57
C GLY A 407 14.39 8.07 8.02
N LEU A 408 14.15 9.27 8.54
CA LEU A 408 12.94 9.65 9.27
C LEU A 408 12.28 10.91 8.67
N GLY A 409 10.95 10.90 8.59
CA GLY A 409 10.15 12.08 8.28
C GLY A 409 10.29 12.63 6.85
N ASP A 410 9.95 13.92 6.69
CA ASP A 410 9.79 14.61 5.41
C ASP A 410 10.99 15.53 5.03
N GLU A 411 12.01 15.57 5.88
CA GLU A 411 13.18 16.46 5.74
C GLU A 411 14.43 15.69 5.32
N SER A 412 15.19 16.21 4.36
CA SER A 412 16.42 15.54 3.88
C SER A 412 17.54 15.50 4.93
N SER A 413 17.49 16.35 5.96
CA SER A 413 18.42 16.30 7.10
C SER A 413 18.23 15.04 7.96
N THR A 414 17.04 14.43 7.93
CA THR A 414 16.69 13.24 8.72
C THR A 414 16.32 12.04 7.86
N ASN A 415 15.92 12.25 6.60
CA ASN A 415 15.55 11.24 5.62
C ASN A 415 16.64 11.13 4.54
N LYS A 416 17.46 10.08 4.64
CA LYS A 416 18.61 9.84 3.75
C LYS A 416 18.19 9.53 2.32
N PHE A 417 17.04 8.88 2.12
CA PHE A 417 16.52 8.68 0.76
C PHE A 417 16.22 10.01 0.08
N LEU A 418 15.56 10.95 0.78
CA LEU A 418 15.31 12.29 0.26
C LEU A 418 16.62 13.07 0.03
N ALA A 419 17.61 12.91 0.91
CA ALA A 419 18.93 13.53 0.73
C ALA A 419 19.66 13.02 -0.53
N ASP A 420 19.67 11.70 -0.75
CA ASP A 420 20.28 11.09 -1.93
C ASP A 420 19.55 11.50 -3.21
N ALA A 421 18.21 11.57 -3.18
CA ALA A 421 17.41 12.08 -4.28
C ALA A 421 17.77 13.54 -4.64
N GLN A 422 17.84 14.44 -3.66
CA GLN A 422 18.24 15.84 -3.88
C GLN A 422 19.66 15.97 -4.42
N ALA A 423 20.56 15.08 -3.99
CA ALA A 423 21.95 15.09 -4.43
C ALA A 423 22.20 14.37 -5.77
N GLY A 424 21.18 13.74 -6.37
CA GLY A 424 21.32 12.96 -7.60
C GLY A 424 22.16 11.68 -7.40
N LYS A 425 22.03 11.03 -6.24
CA LYS A 425 22.82 9.87 -5.82
C LYS A 425 22.03 8.56 -5.71
N LEU A 426 20.79 8.54 -6.18
CA LEU A 426 19.99 7.31 -6.13
C LEU A 426 20.61 6.25 -7.06
N PRO A 427 20.70 4.98 -6.61
CA PRO A 427 21.01 3.86 -7.49
C PRO A 427 20.06 3.76 -8.69
N ALA A 428 20.50 3.10 -9.76
CA ALA A 428 19.72 2.91 -10.97
C ALA A 428 18.37 2.19 -10.70
N VAL A 429 18.34 1.28 -9.73
CA VAL A 429 17.08 0.72 -9.22
C VAL A 429 16.98 0.95 -7.72
N THR A 430 15.98 1.73 -7.32
CA THR A 430 15.79 2.12 -5.93
C THR A 430 14.41 1.71 -5.44
N PHE A 431 14.36 0.87 -4.41
CA PHE A 431 13.12 0.60 -3.69
C PHE A 431 13.06 1.48 -2.45
N TYR A 432 11.92 2.10 -2.20
CA TYR A 432 11.69 2.93 -1.02
C TYR A 432 10.44 2.45 -0.28
N LYS A 433 10.64 2.10 0.99
CA LYS A 433 9.56 1.80 1.94
C LYS A 433 9.48 2.94 2.96
N PRO A 434 8.41 3.76 2.95
CA PRO A 434 8.21 4.79 3.95
C PRO A 434 8.28 4.23 5.38
N GLN A 435 8.65 5.11 6.32
CA GLN A 435 8.55 4.84 7.75
C GLN A 435 7.11 4.42 8.09
N GLY A 436 6.92 3.53 9.06
CA GLY A 436 5.62 2.90 9.34
C GLY A 436 4.50 3.93 9.54
N ASN A 437 4.69 4.97 10.36
CA ASN A 437 3.67 6.00 10.56
C ASN A 437 3.52 7.02 9.40
N LEU A 438 4.04 6.69 8.21
CA LEU A 438 3.98 7.47 6.97
C LEU A 438 3.65 6.57 5.76
N ASN A 439 3.12 5.36 5.98
CA ASN A 439 2.91 4.36 4.93
C ASN A 439 1.43 4.09 4.59
N MET A 440 0.47 4.75 5.26
CA MET A 440 -0.99 4.60 5.13
C MET A 440 -1.63 3.31 5.70
N HIS A 441 -0.90 2.40 6.33
CA HIS A 441 -1.47 1.18 6.91
C HIS A 441 -2.54 1.48 7.96
N ALA A 442 -3.71 0.85 7.84
CA ALA A 442 -4.77 0.99 8.84
C ALA A 442 -4.32 0.42 10.20
N GLY A 443 -4.84 0.91 11.31
CA GLY A 443 -4.55 0.36 12.63
C GLY A 443 -3.33 0.94 13.35
N TYR A 444 -2.39 1.56 12.64
CA TYR A 444 -1.28 2.32 13.28
C TYR A 444 -0.90 3.63 12.59
N THR A 445 -1.40 3.90 11.39
CA THR A 445 -1.28 5.21 10.74
C THR A 445 -2.53 5.55 9.93
N ASP A 446 -2.59 6.80 9.47
CA ASP A 446 -3.71 7.36 8.73
C ASP A 446 -3.33 7.57 7.26
N VAL A 447 -4.33 7.72 6.39
CA VAL A 447 -4.11 7.91 4.94
C VAL A 447 -3.45 9.26 4.68
N ALA A 448 -3.85 10.30 5.39
CA ALA A 448 -3.37 11.67 5.15
C ALA A 448 -1.85 11.83 5.41
N ALA A 449 -1.31 11.13 6.40
CA ALA A 449 0.10 11.12 6.74
C ALA A 449 0.94 10.51 5.61
N GLY A 450 0.55 9.33 5.13
CA GLY A 450 1.24 8.69 4.00
C GLY A 450 1.04 9.43 2.69
N ASP A 451 -0.16 9.97 2.43
CA ASP A 451 -0.48 10.74 1.22
C ASP A 451 0.41 11.99 1.11
N ARG A 452 0.52 12.75 2.21
CA ARG A 452 1.46 13.88 2.30
C ARG A 452 2.90 13.45 2.07
N HIS A 453 3.33 12.37 2.72
CA HIS A 453 4.72 11.92 2.65
C HIS A 453 5.11 11.49 1.23
N ILE A 454 4.27 10.67 0.58
CA ILE A 454 4.51 10.21 -0.79
C ILE A 454 4.49 11.39 -1.77
N THR A 455 3.55 12.33 -1.62
CA THR A 455 3.52 13.54 -2.45
C THR A 455 4.78 14.40 -2.27
N ARG A 456 5.29 14.50 -1.03
CA ARG A 456 6.58 15.15 -0.73
C ARG A 456 7.75 14.43 -1.42
N VAL A 457 7.78 13.11 -1.36
CA VAL A 457 8.79 12.28 -2.04
C VAL A 457 8.77 12.53 -3.55
N ILE A 458 7.59 12.48 -4.19
CA ILE A 458 7.43 12.74 -5.63
C ILE A 458 7.98 14.12 -5.98
N LYS A 459 7.63 15.15 -5.19
CA LYS A 459 8.14 16.51 -5.40
C LYS A 459 9.66 16.58 -5.29
N VAL A 460 10.28 15.85 -4.36
CA VAL A 460 11.75 15.82 -4.24
C VAL A 460 12.38 15.11 -5.46
N LEU A 461 11.80 13.99 -5.90
CA LEU A 461 12.29 13.24 -7.06
C LEU A 461 12.17 14.04 -8.36
N ARG A 462 11.05 14.77 -8.56
CA ARG A 462 10.85 15.68 -9.71
C ARG A 462 11.85 16.84 -9.74
N ASN A 463 12.37 17.25 -8.59
CA ASN A 463 13.40 18.30 -8.49
C ASN A 463 14.82 17.73 -8.43
N SER A 464 14.99 16.40 -8.54
CA SER A 464 16.29 15.74 -8.52
C SER A 464 17.05 15.97 -9.83
N PRO A 465 18.40 16.05 -9.81
CA PRO A 465 19.22 15.99 -11.02
C PRO A 465 18.97 14.76 -11.91
N GLN A 466 18.35 13.70 -11.38
CA GLN A 466 18.06 12.45 -12.11
C GLN A 466 16.67 12.43 -12.79
N TRP A 467 15.82 13.45 -12.59
CA TRP A 467 14.41 13.44 -13.01
C TRP A 467 14.23 13.13 -14.50
N GLU A 468 15.00 13.76 -15.39
CA GLU A 468 14.88 13.64 -16.85
C GLU A 468 15.02 12.20 -17.38
N ASN A 469 15.58 11.28 -16.58
CA ASN A 469 15.76 9.88 -16.94
C ASN A 469 15.13 8.92 -15.92
N MET A 470 14.09 9.38 -15.20
CA MET A 470 13.49 8.66 -14.09
C MET A 470 12.10 8.10 -14.41
N VAL A 471 11.83 6.88 -13.96
CA VAL A 471 10.48 6.33 -13.85
C VAL A 471 10.21 6.02 -12.38
N ILE A 472 9.12 6.59 -11.85
CA ILE A 472 8.66 6.35 -10.48
C ILE A 472 7.40 5.49 -10.55
N VAL A 473 7.41 4.34 -9.90
CA VAL A 473 6.21 3.51 -9.69
C VAL A 473 5.79 3.64 -8.24
N ILE A 474 4.54 4.04 -8.01
CA ILE A 474 3.94 4.14 -6.67
C ILE A 474 2.84 3.11 -6.60
N THR A 475 2.84 2.27 -5.59
CA THR A 475 1.72 1.36 -5.30
C THR A 475 1.69 1.06 -3.80
N VAL A 476 0.58 0.53 -3.33
CA VAL A 476 0.57 -0.21 -2.05
C VAL A 476 0.93 -1.67 -2.32
N ASP A 477 1.24 -2.38 -1.25
CA ASP A 477 1.62 -3.78 -1.30
C ASP A 477 0.44 -4.75 -1.44
N GLU A 478 -0.67 -4.45 -0.76
CA GLU A 478 -1.88 -5.26 -0.77
C GLU A 478 -3.12 -4.44 -0.35
N ASN A 479 -4.30 -5.05 -0.36
CA ASN A 479 -5.59 -4.39 -0.22
C ASN A 479 -6.00 -4.02 1.21
N GLY A 480 -5.33 -4.51 2.24
CA GLY A 480 -5.58 -4.20 3.64
C GLY A 480 -6.87 -4.80 4.17
N GLY A 481 -7.43 -5.80 3.50
CA GLY A 481 -8.74 -6.36 3.81
C GLY A 481 -9.92 -5.51 3.33
N TRP A 482 -9.66 -4.40 2.62
CA TRP A 482 -10.69 -3.59 1.98
C TRP A 482 -11.17 -4.25 0.69
N TRP A 483 -12.47 -4.22 0.44
CA TRP A 483 -13.11 -4.84 -0.71
C TRP A 483 -12.73 -4.12 -2.01
N ASP A 484 -12.67 -4.90 -3.10
CA ASP A 484 -12.62 -4.38 -4.47
C ASP A 484 -13.56 -5.22 -5.35
N HIS A 485 -14.22 -4.56 -6.29
CA HIS A 485 -15.21 -5.19 -7.16
C HIS A 485 -14.56 -5.91 -8.35
N VAL A 486 -13.38 -5.48 -8.80
CA VAL A 486 -12.75 -6.05 -9.99
C VAL A 486 -12.12 -7.39 -9.65
N ALA A 487 -12.59 -8.43 -10.34
CA ALA A 487 -12.05 -9.78 -10.21
C ALA A 487 -10.56 -9.81 -10.63
N PRO A 488 -9.68 -10.41 -9.81
CA PRO A 488 -8.31 -10.64 -10.25
C PRO A 488 -8.24 -11.63 -11.42
N PRO A 489 -7.28 -11.45 -12.34
CA PRO A 489 -7.07 -12.41 -13.41
C PRO A 489 -6.61 -13.76 -12.84
N LYS A 490 -6.86 -14.85 -13.58
CA LYS A 490 -6.57 -16.20 -13.09
C LYS A 490 -5.09 -16.54 -13.32
N GLY A 491 -4.28 -16.41 -12.28
CA GLY A 491 -2.85 -16.72 -12.31
C GLY A 491 -2.46 -18.07 -11.70
N ASP A 492 -1.29 -18.15 -11.08
CA ASP A 492 -0.86 -19.29 -10.29
C ASP A 492 -1.65 -19.41 -8.96
N ARG A 493 -1.34 -20.41 -8.13
CA ARG A 493 -2.01 -20.59 -6.84
C ARG A 493 -1.67 -19.52 -5.79
N TRP A 494 -0.72 -18.63 -6.08
CA TRP A 494 -0.27 -17.60 -5.16
C TRP A 494 -0.98 -16.29 -5.36
N GLY A 495 -1.54 -16.03 -6.54
CA GLY A 495 -2.21 -14.77 -6.87
C GLY A 495 -2.56 -14.68 -8.36
N PRO A 496 -2.77 -13.46 -8.87
CA PRO A 496 -2.83 -12.20 -8.12
C PRO A 496 -4.00 -12.16 -7.13
N GLY A 497 -3.87 -11.31 -6.12
CA GLY A 497 -4.94 -11.01 -5.18
C GLY A 497 -5.76 -9.79 -5.60
N THR A 498 -6.42 -9.17 -4.64
CA THR A 498 -7.29 -8.00 -4.83
C THR A 498 -6.59 -6.84 -5.57
N ARG A 499 -7.37 -6.05 -6.32
CA ARG A 499 -6.88 -4.85 -7.02
C ARG A 499 -6.43 -3.77 -6.03
N VAL A 500 -5.33 -3.09 -6.34
CA VAL A 500 -4.72 -2.03 -5.52
C VAL A 500 -4.37 -0.80 -6.37
N PRO A 501 -4.30 0.42 -5.80
CA PRO A 501 -3.88 1.61 -6.52
C PRO A 501 -2.42 1.52 -6.97
N ALA A 502 -2.15 1.86 -8.23
CA ALA A 502 -0.80 2.08 -8.73
C ALA A 502 -0.73 3.29 -9.67
N LEU A 503 0.34 4.08 -9.54
CA LEU A 503 0.63 5.24 -10.36
C LEU A 503 2.01 5.11 -11.01
N VAL A 504 2.15 5.61 -12.23
CA VAL A 504 3.44 5.76 -12.91
C VAL A 504 3.69 7.24 -13.18
N VAL A 505 4.78 7.77 -12.61
CA VAL A 505 5.18 9.18 -12.69
C VAL A 505 6.55 9.27 -13.35
N SER A 506 6.64 10.00 -14.46
CA SER A 506 7.87 10.09 -15.27
C SER A 506 7.79 11.23 -16.28
N PRO A 507 8.92 11.81 -16.74
CA PRO A 507 8.93 12.61 -17.97
C PRO A 507 8.41 11.85 -19.20
N PHE A 508 8.52 10.52 -19.19
CA PHE A 508 8.07 9.64 -20.27
C PHE A 508 6.64 9.13 -20.07
N ALA A 509 5.96 9.47 -18.98
CA ALA A 509 4.63 8.95 -18.72
C ALA A 509 3.61 9.49 -19.74
N ARG A 510 2.64 8.66 -20.13
CA ARG A 510 1.44 9.14 -20.86
C ARG A 510 0.62 10.01 -19.90
N ARG A 511 0.78 11.34 -19.98
CA ARG A 511 0.11 12.26 -19.06
C ARG A 511 -1.41 12.13 -19.14
N GLU A 512 -2.08 12.45 -18.04
CA GLU A 512 -3.55 12.51 -17.93
C GLU A 512 -4.24 11.22 -18.42
N THR A 513 -3.68 10.05 -18.11
CA THR A 513 -4.12 8.77 -18.69
C THR A 513 -4.48 7.76 -17.59
N VAL A 514 -5.58 7.01 -17.81
CA VAL A 514 -5.84 5.78 -17.08
C VAL A 514 -5.40 4.59 -17.96
N ASP A 515 -4.48 3.76 -17.45
CA ASP A 515 -3.98 2.58 -18.13
C ASP A 515 -4.72 1.32 -17.66
N HIS A 516 -5.47 0.72 -18.58
CA HIS A 516 -6.30 -0.47 -18.36
C HIS A 516 -5.56 -1.79 -18.55
N THR A 517 -4.26 -1.76 -18.83
CA THR A 517 -3.47 -2.99 -18.96
C THR A 517 -3.48 -3.76 -17.64
N THR A 518 -3.66 -5.08 -17.72
CA THR A 518 -3.60 -5.94 -16.53
C THR A 518 -2.16 -6.07 -16.04
N TYR A 519 -1.93 -5.60 -14.81
CA TYR A 519 -0.64 -5.65 -14.13
C TYR A 519 -0.76 -6.37 -12.79
N ASP A 520 0.37 -6.86 -12.28
CA ASP A 520 0.49 -7.20 -10.87
C ASP A 520 1.75 -6.56 -10.26
N THR A 521 1.97 -6.72 -8.95
CA THR A 521 3.20 -6.26 -8.28
C THR A 521 4.49 -6.65 -9.04
N ALA A 522 4.51 -7.82 -9.68
CA ALA A 522 5.68 -8.31 -10.40
C ALA A 522 5.84 -7.70 -11.81
N SER A 523 4.86 -6.94 -12.33
CA SER A 523 5.02 -6.07 -13.50
C SER A 523 6.12 -5.03 -13.31
N ILE A 524 6.39 -4.60 -12.07
CA ILE A 524 7.53 -3.74 -11.73
C ILE A 524 8.87 -4.44 -12.05
N LEU A 525 8.97 -5.74 -11.75
CA LEU A 525 10.16 -6.53 -12.06
C LEU A 525 10.33 -6.74 -13.57
N ARG A 526 9.23 -6.81 -14.32
CA ARG A 526 9.26 -6.87 -15.80
C ARG A 526 9.80 -5.57 -16.39
N LEU A 527 9.35 -4.41 -15.89
CA LEU A 527 9.88 -3.10 -16.28
C LEU A 527 11.39 -3.04 -16.04
N ILE A 528 11.84 -3.33 -14.81
CA ILE A 528 13.27 -3.32 -14.44
C ILE A 528 14.07 -4.30 -15.31
N THR A 529 13.54 -5.50 -15.54
CA THR A 529 14.17 -6.52 -16.39
C THR A 529 14.37 -5.99 -17.81
N ARG A 530 13.35 -5.32 -18.36
CA ARG A 530 13.35 -4.81 -19.73
C ARG A 530 14.29 -3.61 -19.90
N VAL A 531 14.21 -2.62 -19.01
CA VAL A 531 15.07 -1.41 -19.02
C VAL A 531 16.55 -1.78 -18.98
N HIS A 532 16.93 -2.78 -18.20
CA HIS A 532 18.34 -3.17 -18.00
C HIS A 532 18.77 -4.44 -18.76
N GLY A 533 17.91 -5.01 -19.62
CA GLY A 533 18.23 -6.22 -20.37
C GLY A 533 18.65 -7.39 -19.47
N LEU A 534 17.93 -7.60 -18.37
CA LEU A 534 18.22 -8.64 -17.37
C LEU A 534 17.69 -10.01 -17.83
N GLU A 535 18.22 -11.06 -17.22
CA GLU A 535 17.63 -12.39 -17.32
C GLU A 535 16.30 -12.42 -16.54
N LYS A 536 15.23 -12.91 -17.18
CA LYS A 536 13.90 -13.03 -16.54
C LYS A 536 13.98 -13.99 -15.34
N LEU A 537 13.46 -13.55 -14.20
CA LEU A 537 13.32 -14.36 -12.99
C LEU A 537 12.41 -15.56 -13.22
N ASP A 538 12.69 -16.68 -12.55
CA ASP A 538 11.89 -17.91 -12.73
C ASP A 538 10.45 -17.74 -12.23
N GLY A 539 10.24 -16.97 -11.16
CA GLY A 539 8.89 -16.62 -10.70
C GLY A 539 8.03 -15.92 -11.76
N LEU A 540 8.63 -15.04 -12.57
CA LEU A 540 7.94 -14.39 -13.68
C LEU A 540 7.59 -15.37 -14.81
N LYS A 541 8.48 -16.34 -15.09
CA LYS A 541 8.22 -17.40 -16.08
C LYS A 541 7.07 -18.31 -15.61
N MET A 542 7.11 -18.73 -14.35
CA MET A 542 6.05 -19.56 -13.75
C MET A 542 4.69 -18.84 -13.76
N ARG A 543 4.67 -17.53 -13.48
CA ARG A 543 3.48 -16.69 -13.62
C ARG A 543 2.95 -16.69 -15.06
N ASP A 544 3.82 -16.45 -16.05
CA ASP A 544 3.45 -16.44 -17.48
C ASP A 544 2.88 -17.81 -17.92
N GLU A 545 3.52 -18.91 -17.53
CA GLU A 545 3.08 -20.28 -17.83
C GLU A 545 1.72 -20.62 -17.19
N ALA A 546 1.52 -20.21 -15.93
CA ALA A 546 0.26 -20.41 -15.22
C ALA A 546 -0.89 -19.62 -15.85
N MET A 547 -0.65 -18.36 -16.22
CA MET A 547 -1.61 -17.52 -16.94
C MET A 547 -2.00 -18.17 -18.28
N ALA A 548 -1.00 -18.58 -19.08
CA ALA A 548 -1.22 -19.24 -20.37
C ALA A 548 -2.02 -20.55 -20.23
N THR A 549 -1.70 -21.38 -19.23
CA THR A 549 -2.43 -22.62 -18.93
C THR A 549 -3.90 -22.37 -18.60
N ARG A 550 -4.23 -21.18 -18.11
CA ARG A 550 -5.60 -20.73 -17.79
C ARG A 550 -6.23 -19.87 -18.88
N GLY A 551 -5.61 -19.80 -20.06
CA GLY A 551 -6.09 -19.02 -21.20
C GLY A 551 -6.08 -17.51 -20.97
N GLN A 552 -5.18 -17.03 -20.11
CA GLN A 552 -4.97 -15.61 -19.86
C GLN A 552 -3.75 -15.10 -20.64
N GLU A 553 -3.78 -13.82 -21.03
CA GLU A 553 -2.60 -13.13 -21.54
C GLU A 553 -1.56 -12.92 -20.42
N PRO A 554 -0.26 -12.81 -20.75
CA PRO A 554 0.76 -12.46 -19.77
C PRO A 554 0.48 -11.10 -19.12
N MET A 555 0.91 -10.94 -17.86
CA MET A 555 0.89 -9.64 -17.20
C MET A 555 1.71 -8.61 -17.97
N GLY A 556 1.21 -7.38 -18.03
CA GLY A 556 1.94 -6.26 -18.61
C GLY A 556 3.22 -5.92 -17.86
N ASP A 557 4.06 -5.06 -18.43
CA ASP A 557 5.39 -4.71 -17.93
C ASP A 557 5.56 -3.21 -17.64
N LEU A 558 4.44 -2.51 -17.43
CA LEU A 558 4.33 -1.05 -17.22
C LEU A 558 4.85 -0.18 -18.38
N THR A 559 5.29 -0.76 -19.50
CA THR A 559 5.74 0.04 -20.65
C THR A 559 4.61 0.73 -21.38
N ASN A 560 3.36 0.24 -21.25
CA ASN A 560 2.19 0.94 -21.80
C ASN A 560 1.94 2.28 -21.09
N ALA A 561 2.37 2.44 -19.83
CA ALA A 561 2.29 3.72 -19.13
C ALA A 561 3.30 4.76 -19.65
N LEU A 562 4.25 4.35 -20.50
CA LEU A 562 5.32 5.20 -21.01
C LEU A 562 5.17 5.45 -22.51
N GLN A 563 5.63 6.60 -22.98
CA GLN A 563 5.63 6.98 -24.38
C GLN A 563 7.02 7.49 -24.78
N PHE A 564 7.58 6.84 -25.79
CA PHE A 564 8.83 7.22 -26.44
C PHE A 564 8.53 7.48 -27.91
N PHE A 565 9.07 8.57 -28.44
CA PHE A 565 8.99 8.91 -29.86
C PHE A 565 10.30 8.48 -30.53
N GLY A 566 10.17 7.83 -31.69
CA GLY A 566 11.31 7.39 -32.51
C GLY A 566 11.98 8.51 -33.29
#